data_AF-A0A286TFY7-F1
#
_entry.id   AF-A0A286TFY7-F1
#
_cell.length_a   1.000
_cell.length_b   1.000
_cell.length_c   1.000
_cell.angle_alpha   90.00
_cell.angle_beta   90.00
_cell.angle_gamma   90.00
#
_symmetry.space_group_name_H-M   'P 1'
#
loop_
_entity.id
_entity.type
_entity.pdbx_description
1 polymer ?
#
loop_
_entity_poly.entity_id
_entity_poly.type
_entity_poly.pdbx_seq_one_letter_code
_entity_poly.pdbx_strand_id
1 'polypeptide(L)' 'MNVNDPAHLTEELHERLLASDDIETQRLLRLAGVSELYCRQRRDAIIIWCLRQGRDRGATDDELYRMNEPTLLDAD' A
#
# COMPACT_ATOMS: atom_id res chain seq x y z
N MET A 1 -21.55 19.49 2.10
CA MET A 1 -21.40 18.11 1.59
C MET A 1 -22.31 17.22 2.43
N ASN A 2 -23.19 16.43 1.81
CA ASN A 2 -24.16 15.59 2.52
C ASN A 2 -23.47 14.31 2.99
N VAL A 3 -23.34 14.13 4.31
CA VAL A 3 -22.69 12.95 4.91
C VAL A 3 -23.45 11.64 4.69
N ASN A 4 -24.66 11.70 4.14
CA ASN A 4 -25.48 10.53 3.81
C ASN A 4 -25.53 10.22 2.31
N ASP A 5 -24.64 10.81 1.50
CA ASP A 5 -24.49 10.42 0.11
C ASP A 5 -23.91 8.99 0.03
N PRO A 6 -24.54 8.03 -0.68
CA PRO A 6 -24.00 6.69 -0.83
C PRO A 6 -22.58 6.68 -1.42
N ALA A 7 -22.20 7.68 -2.22
CA ALA A 7 -20.82 7.82 -2.71
C ALA A 7 -19.83 8.14 -1.56
N HIS A 8 -20.25 8.97 -0.61
CA HIS A 8 -19.44 9.31 0.56
C HIS A 8 -19.31 8.14 1.53
N LEU A 9 -20.38 7.35 1.71
CA LEU A 9 -20.32 6.12 2.50
C LEU A 9 -19.42 5.07 1.85
N THR A 10 -19.39 4.96 0.52
CA THR A 10 -18.43 4.09 -0.16
C THR A 10 -17.00 4.57 -0.01
N GLU A 11 -16.74 5.89 -0.09
CA GLU A 11 -15.40 6.44 0.15
C GLU A 11 -14.96 6.25 1.60
N GLU A 12 -15.82 6.51 2.59
CA GLU A 12 -15.50 6.32 4.01
C GLU A 12 -15.29 4.85 4.35
N LEU A 13 -16.14 3.94 3.85
CA LEU A 13 -15.95 2.50 4.02
C LEU A 13 -14.67 2.04 3.34
N HIS A 14 -14.36 2.57 2.15
CA HIS A 14 -13.12 2.27 1.44
C HIS A 14 -11.92 2.79 2.24
N GLU A 15 -11.94 4.01 2.77
CA GLU A 15 -10.89 4.56 3.65
C GLU A 15 -10.72 3.73 4.93
N ARG A 16 -11.81 3.26 5.54
CA ARG A 16 -11.79 2.42 6.75
C ARG A 16 -11.32 0.99 6.49
N LEU A 17 -11.68 0.42 5.33
CA LEU A 17 -11.14 -0.87 4.87
C LEU A 17 -9.64 -0.72 4.58
N LEU A 18 -9.25 0.32 3.85
CA LEU A 18 -7.85 0.62 3.51
C LEU A 18 -6.99 0.88 4.75
N ALA A 19 -7.54 1.51 5.79
CA ALA A 19 -6.85 1.67 7.07
C ALA A 19 -6.64 0.33 7.80
N SER A 20 -7.46 -0.69 7.52
CA SER A 20 -7.28 -2.05 8.04
C SER A 20 -6.35 -2.91 7.19
N ASP A 21 -6.25 -2.68 5.88
CA ASP A 21 -5.37 -3.47 5.00
C ASP A 21 -3.88 -3.23 5.30
N ASP A 22 -3.53 -2.00 5.70
CA ASP A 22 -2.22 -1.71 6.26
C ASP A 22 -1.97 -2.56 7.52
N ILE A 23 -2.97 -2.81 8.36
CA ILE A 23 -2.80 -3.61 9.58
C ILE A 23 -2.56 -5.09 9.25
N GLU A 24 -3.30 -5.67 8.31
CA GLU A 24 -3.17 -7.10 7.98
C GLU A 24 -1.84 -7.40 7.28
N THR A 25 -1.42 -6.54 6.35
CA THR A 25 -0.09 -6.62 5.73
C THR A 25 1.01 -6.56 6.80
N GLN A 26 0.91 -5.60 7.73
CA GLN A 26 1.91 -5.45 8.80
C GLN A 26 1.92 -6.64 9.76
N ARG A 27 0.76 -7.24 10.05
CA ARG A 27 0.66 -8.47 10.84
C ARG A 27 1.35 -9.63 10.15
N LEU A 28 1.14 -9.81 8.85
CA LEU A 28 1.79 -10.85 8.06
C LEU A 28 3.31 -10.66 8.05
N LEU A 29 3.80 -9.43 7.85
CA LEU A 29 5.23 -9.12 7.90
C LEU A 29 5.83 -9.47 9.27
N ARG A 30 5.17 -9.06 10.36
CA ARG A 30 5.57 -9.42 11.74
C ARG A 30 5.59 -10.93 11.96
N LEU A 31 4.57 -11.65 11.52
CA LEU A 31 4.47 -13.10 11.67
C LEU A 31 5.56 -13.84 10.88
N ALA A 32 5.90 -13.33 9.69
CA ALA A 32 6.98 -13.84 8.86
C ALA A 32 8.38 -13.47 9.37
N GLY A 33 8.48 -12.64 10.43
CA GLY A 33 9.76 -12.20 10.99
C GLY A 33 10.53 -11.22 10.09
N VAL A 34 9.86 -10.59 9.13
CA VAL A 34 10.45 -9.59 8.24
C VAL A 34 10.11 -8.17 8.71
N SER A 35 10.85 -7.19 8.21
CA SER A 35 10.63 -5.79 8.56
C SER A 35 9.28 -5.27 8.06
N GLU A 36 8.65 -4.48 8.92
CA GLU A 36 7.43 -3.73 8.62
C GLU A 36 7.66 -2.63 7.58
N LEU A 37 6.61 -2.28 6.81
CA LEU A 37 6.65 -1.13 5.90
C LEU A 37 6.38 0.16 6.66
N TYR A 38 7.21 1.18 6.46
CA TYR A 38 7.08 2.44 7.19
C TYR A 38 6.68 3.59 6.28
N CYS A 39 5.47 4.16 6.46
CA CYS A 39 4.95 5.21 5.59
C CYS A 39 5.78 6.51 5.53
N ARG A 40 6.75 6.72 6.45
CA ARG A 40 7.69 7.86 6.35
C ARG A 40 8.89 7.56 5.44
N GLN A 41 9.16 6.30 5.13
CA GLN A 41 10.08 5.93 4.07
C GLN A 41 9.35 6.02 2.73
N ARG A 42 9.91 6.79 1.80
CA ARG A 42 9.28 7.05 0.51
C ARG A 42 9.03 5.77 -0.29
N ARG A 43 10.02 4.87 -0.34
CA ARG A 43 9.90 3.54 -0.95
C ARG A 43 8.74 2.74 -0.36
N ASP A 44 8.69 2.63 0.97
CA ASP A 44 7.65 1.85 1.65
C ASP A 44 6.26 2.45 1.45
N ALA A 45 6.13 3.78 1.40
CA ALA A 45 4.88 4.45 1.08
C ALA A 45 4.36 4.11 -0.34
N ILE A 46 5.26 3.98 -1.31
CA ILE A 46 4.91 3.55 -2.68
C ILE A 46 4.46 2.10 -2.70
N ILE A 47 5.15 1.21 -1.97
CA ILE A 47 4.76 -0.20 -1.85
C ILE A 47 3.40 -0.33 -1.18
N ILE A 48 3.16 0.38 -0.07
CA ILE A 48 1.86 0.45 0.60
C ILE A 48 0.77 0.91 -0.37
N TRP A 49 1.03 1.96 -1.15
CA TRP A 49 0.09 2.41 -2.17
C TRP A 49 -0.19 1.34 -3.23
N CYS A 50 0.84 0.64 -3.72
CA CYS A 50 0.68 -0.42 -4.71
C CYS A 50 -0.16 -1.59 -4.17
N LEU A 51 0.09 -2.02 -2.93
CA LEU A 51 -0.69 -3.06 -2.24
C LEU A 51 -2.16 -2.64 -2.11
N ARG A 52 -2.42 -1.38 -1.75
CA ARG A 52 -3.78 -0.81 -1.66
C ARG A 52 -4.50 -0.75 -3.01
N GLN A 53 -3.75 -0.69 -4.12
CA GLN A 53 -4.32 -0.75 -5.47
C GLN A 53 -4.43 -2.19 -6.01
N GLY A 54 -4.10 -3.21 -5.21
CA GLY A 54 -4.09 -4.61 -5.65
C GLY A 54 -3.07 -4.89 -6.76
N ARG A 55 -2.01 -4.08 -6.83
CA ARG A 55 -0.95 -4.23 -7.85
C ARG A 55 -0.13 -5.48 -7.55
N ASP A 56 0.29 -6.16 -8.60
CA ASP A 56 1.26 -7.24 -8.48
C ASP A 56 2.69 -6.69 -8.28
N ARG A 57 3.64 -7.60 -8.07
CA ARG A 57 5.05 -7.27 -7.88
C ARG A 57 5.64 -6.49 -9.07
N GLY A 58 5.35 -6.92 -10.30
CA GLY A 58 5.93 -6.30 -11.50
C GLY A 58 5.47 -4.86 -11.66
N ALA A 59 4.16 -4.61 -11.50
CA ALA A 59 3.61 -3.28 -11.50
C ALA A 59 4.10 -2.41 -10.33
N THR A 60 4.44 -3.04 -9.20
CA THR A 60 5.08 -2.34 -8.07
C THR A 60 6.52 -1.91 -8.42
N ASP A 61 7.29 -2.77 -9.08
CA ASP A 61 8.64 -2.43 -9.56
C ASP A 61 8.61 -1.30 -10.60
N ASP A 62 7.66 -1.33 -11.53
CA ASP A 62 7.46 -0.25 -12.51
C ASP A 62 7.18 1.09 -11.82
N GLU A 63 6.36 1.09 -10.77
CA GLU A 63 6.01 2.29 -10.01
C GLU A 63 7.20 2.81 -9.18
N LEU A 64 7.98 1.91 -8.58
CA LEU A 64 9.23 2.26 -7.88
C LEU A 64 10.23 2.89 -8.86
N TYR A 65 10.42 2.27 -10.03
CA TYR A 65 11.28 2.79 -11.09
C TYR A 65 10.81 4.19 -11.55
N ARG A 66 9.50 4.35 -11.80
CA ARG A 66 8.90 5.63 -12.20
C ARG A 66 9.10 6.73 -11.14
N MET A 67 9.12 6.35 -9.87
CA MET A 67 9.31 7.26 -8.73
C MET A 67 10.78 7.47 -8.33
N ASN A 68 11.71 6.89 -9.09
CA ASN A 68 13.16 6.93 -8.88
C ASN A 68 13.58 6.33 -7.52
N GLU A 69 12.93 5.22 -7.13
CA GLU A 69 13.26 4.40 -5.96
C GLU A 69 13.84 3.04 -6.40
N PRO A 70 14.66 2.39 -5.56
CA PRO A 70 15.12 1.02 -5.82
C PRO A 70 13.95 0.04 -5.97
N THR A 71 14.01 -0.80 -7.00
CA THR A 71 13.05 -1.89 -7.23
C THR A 71 13.19 -2.99 -6.17
N LEU A 72 12.16 -3.83 -6.02
CA LEU A 72 12.13 -4.92 -5.05
C LEU A 72 13.10 -6.04 -5.40
N LEU A 73 13.27 -6.29 -6.71
CA LEU A 73 14.32 -7.14 -7.25
C LEU A 73 15.32 -6.23 -7.93
N ASP A 74 16.60 -6.37 -7.59
CA ASP A 74 17.66 -5.76 -8.37
C ASP A 74 17.60 -6.36 -9.79
N ALA A 75 17.74 -5.51 -10.81
CA ALA A 75 18.01 -6.00 -12.15
C ALA A 75 19.41 -6.65 -12.10
N ASP A 76 19.45 -7.99 -12.11
CA ASP A 76 20.69 -8.79 -12.22
C ASP A 76 21.62 -8.28 -13.33
#